data_AF-A0A6V7LDL5-F1
#
_entry.id   AF-A0A6V7LDL5-F1
#
_cell.length_a   1.000
_cell.length_b   1.000
_cell.length_c   1.000
_cell.angle_alpha   90.00
_cell.angle_beta   90.00
_cell.angle_gamma   90.00
#
_symmetry.space_group_name_H-M   'P 1'
#
loop_
_entity.id
_entity.type
_entity.pdbx_description
1 polymer ?
#
loop_
_entity_poly.entity_id
_entity_poly.type
_entity_poly.pdbx_seq_one_letter_code
_entity_poly.pdbx_strand_id
1 'polypeptide(L)' 'MSKRTQPSWSPPVKKGGATLKLFNSLTRQKEDFIPQHGNRVLWYSCGPTVYDASHMGHA' A
#
# COMPACT_ATOMS: atom_id res chain seq x y z
N MET A 1 23.55 -15.46 -2.74
CA MET A 1 22.18 -14.89 -2.82
C MET A 1 22.32 -13.42 -3.17
N SER A 2 21.83 -13.00 -4.35
CA SER A 2 21.89 -11.58 -4.74
C SER A 2 20.91 -10.77 -3.90
N LYS A 3 21.36 -9.64 -3.35
CA LYS A 3 20.51 -8.74 -2.56
C LYS A 3 19.52 -8.10 -3.53
N ARG A 4 18.23 -8.41 -3.42
CA ARG A 4 17.18 -7.76 -4.22
C ARG A 4 17.27 -6.24 -3.99
N THR A 5 17.65 -5.50 -5.02
CA THR A 5 17.64 -4.04 -5.01
C THR A 5 16.22 -3.56 -5.30
N GLN A 6 15.63 -2.78 -4.40
CA GLN A 6 14.32 -2.19 -4.64
C GLN A 6 14.43 -1.00 -5.60
N PRO A 7 13.44 -0.79 -6.49
CA PRO A 7 13.41 0.39 -7.33
C PRO A 7 13.17 1.65 -6.50
N SER A 8 13.55 2.81 -7.06
CA SER A 8 13.25 4.10 -6.44
C SER A 8 11.74 4.36 -6.41
N TRP A 9 11.24 4.82 -5.26
CA TRP A 9 9.85 5.24 -5.09
C TRP A 9 9.67 6.69 -5.54
N SER A 10 8.57 6.98 -6.24
CA SER A 10 8.15 8.34 -6.56
C SER A 10 6.64 8.50 -6.33
N PRO A 11 6.21 9.51 -5.56
CA PRO A 11 4.79 9.72 -5.29
C PRO A 11 4.05 10.27 -6.53
N PRO A 12 2.76 9.96 -6.70
CA PRO A 12 1.94 10.56 -7.75
C PRO A 12 1.70 12.06 -7.51
N VAL A 13 1.25 12.78 -8.55
CA VAL A 13 0.96 14.21 -8.45
C VAL A 13 -0.27 14.47 -7.59
N LYS A 14 -0.10 15.23 -6.50
CA LYS A 14 -1.19 15.62 -5.60
C LYS A 14 -2.16 16.58 -6.30
N LYS A 15 -3.43 16.20 -6.36
CA LYS A 15 -4.53 17.15 -6.63
C LYS A 15 -5.08 17.61 -5.28
N GLY A 16 -5.29 18.91 -5.11
CA GLY A 16 -5.61 19.53 -3.81
C GLY A 16 -6.82 18.90 -3.09
N GLY A 17 -6.86 19.02 -1.76
CA GLY A 17 -7.91 18.46 -0.90
C GLY A 17 -7.40 18.01 0.46
N ALA A 18 -8.31 17.43 1.27
CA ALA A 18 -7.96 16.81 2.55
C ALA A 18 -6.96 15.67 2.34
N THR A 19 -5.97 15.54 3.23
CA THR A 19 -4.83 14.64 3.05
C THR A 19 -4.92 13.46 4.01
N LEU A 20 -5.13 12.25 3.46
CA LEU A 20 -4.89 10.99 4.15
C LEU A 20 -3.38 10.68 4.11
N LYS A 21 -2.82 10.16 5.21
CA LYS A 21 -1.43 9.67 5.25
C LYS A 21 -1.40 8.18 5.57
N LEU A 22 -0.56 7.43 4.85
CA LEU A 22 -0.35 5.99 5.04
C LEU A 22 1.13 5.71 5.33
N PHE A 23 1.41 4.66 6.10
CA PHE A 23 2.78 4.19 6.27
C PHE A 23 3.19 3.35 5.05
N ASN A 24 4.20 3.80 4.32
CA ASN A 24 4.73 3.10 3.16
C ASN A 24 5.92 2.23 3.58
N SER A 25 5.74 0.91 3.64
CA SER A 25 6.81 -0.02 4.02
C SER A 25 8.01 -0.02 3.07
N LEU A 26 7.86 0.46 1.83
CA LEU A 26 8.96 0.60 0.86
C LEU A 26 9.96 1.67 1.30
N THR A 27 9.48 2.78 1.85
CA THR A 27 10.30 3.92 2.30
C THR A 27 10.44 4.01 3.82
N ARG A 28 9.62 3.26 4.57
CA ARG A 28 9.51 3.25 6.04
C ARG A 28 9.12 4.60 6.63
N GLN A 29 8.28 5.35 5.92
CA GLN A 29 7.81 6.66 6.34
C GLN A 29 6.30 6.81 6.16
N LYS A 30 5.71 7.78 6.87
CA LYS A 30 4.32 8.19 6.64
C LYS A 30 4.29 9.16 5.46
N GLU A 31 3.60 8.77 4.40
CA GLU A 31 3.50 9.52 3.15
C GLU A 31 2.07 9.96 2.88
N ASP A 32 1.90 11.02 2.09
CA ASP A 32 0.57 11.43 1.61
C ASP A 32 0.00 10.37 0.66
N PHE A 33 -1.22 9.92 0.94
CA PHE A 33 -1.95 9.04 0.03
C PHE A 33 -2.56 9.85 -1.11
N ILE A 34 -2.10 9.58 -2.33
CA ILE A 34 -2.52 10.27 -3.55
C ILE A 34 -3.01 9.21 -4.53
N PRO A 35 -4.33 9.13 -4.84
CA PRO A 35 -4.84 8.20 -5.83
C PRO A 35 -4.26 8.50 -7.22
N GLN A 36 -3.88 7.44 -7.95
CA GLN A 36 -3.34 7.58 -9.30
C GLN A 36 -4.39 8.05 -10.33
N HIS A 37 -5.68 7.74 -10.11
CA HIS A 37 -6.77 7.99 -11.06
C HIS A 37 -7.97 8.68 -10.40
N GLY A 38 -7.83 9.97 -10.07
CA GLY A 38 -8.94 10.78 -9.55
C GLY A 38 -9.49 10.21 -8.24
N ASN A 39 -10.76 9.79 -8.22
CA ASN A 39 -11.41 9.14 -7.08
C ASN A 39 -11.34 7.60 -7.12
N ARG A 40 -10.61 7.00 -8.07
CA ARG A 40 -10.43 5.55 -8.17
C ARG A 40 -9.12 5.12 -7.52
N VAL A 41 -9.23 4.14 -6.62
CA VAL A 41 -8.09 3.46 -5.96
C VAL A 41 -8.07 2.01 -6.40
N LEU A 42 -6.90 1.53 -6.82
CA LEU A 42 -6.66 0.09 -6.99
C LEU A 42 -6.02 -0.42 -5.69
N TRP A 43 -6.64 -1.40 -5.05
CA TRP A 43 -6.22 -1.95 -3.77
C TRP A 43 -6.16 -3.46 -3.84
N TYR A 44 -5.09 -4.04 -3.30
CA TYR A 44 -4.93 -5.48 -3.18
C TYR A 44 -4.50 -5.83 -1.76
N SER A 45 -5.15 -6.85 -1.20
CA SER A 45 -4.74 -7.49 0.04
C SER A 45 -4.61 -8.98 -0.23
N CYS A 46 -3.56 -9.60 0.30
CA CYS A 46 -3.46 -11.05 0.28
C CYS A 46 -4.64 -11.65 1.05
N GLY A 47 -5.24 -12.70 0.49
CA GLY A 47 -6.23 -13.53 1.19
C GLY A 47 -5.58 -14.62 2.05
N PRO A 48 -6.38 -15.37 2.83
CA PRO A 48 -5.90 -16.51 3.57
C PRO A 48 -5.62 -17.69 2.63
N THR A 49 -4.75 -18.61 3.09
CA THR A 49 -4.64 -19.93 2.47
C THR A 49 -5.82 -20.78 2.93
N VAL A 50 -6.58 -21.36 1.99
CA VAL A 50 -7.91 -21.95 2.23
C VAL A 50 -7.94 -23.39 2.79
N TYR A 51 -6.90 -23.82 3.50
CA TYR A 51 -6.82 -25.19 4.02
C TYR A 51 -7.48 -25.38 5.40
N ASP A 52 -7.82 -24.30 6.11
CA ASP A 52 -8.44 -24.35 7.43
C ASP A 52 -9.34 -23.12 7.69
N ALA A 53 -10.10 -23.16 8.79
CA ALA A 53 -10.96 -22.08 9.24
C ALA A 53 -10.14 -20.82 9.59
N SER A 54 -10.70 -19.65 9.28
CA SER A 54 -10.09 -18.37 9.64
C SER A 54 -10.09 -18.18 11.16
N HIS A 55 -8.92 -17.91 11.74
CA HIS A 55 -8.78 -17.46 13.13
C HIS A 55 -8.89 -15.93 13.25
N MET A 56 -8.99 -15.41 14.47
CA MET A 56 -9.22 -13.98 14.77
C MET A 56 -8.17 -13.02 14.17
N GLY A 57 -6.96 -13.49 13.89
CA GLY A 57 -5.88 -12.68 13.32
C GLY A 57 -6.04 -12.37 11.83
N HIS A 58 -6.95 -13.07 11.12
CA HIS A 58 -7.29 -12.75 9.74
C HIS A 58 -8.35 -11.63 9.63
N ALA A 59 -9.07 -11.34 10.72
CA ALA A 59 -10.21 -10.42 10.76
C ALA A 59 -9.81 -9.00 11.18
#